data_AF-A0A517SFD5-F1
#
_entry.id   AF-A0A517SFD5-F1
#
_cell.length_a   1.000
_cell.length_b   1.000
_cell.length_c   1.000
_cell.angle_alpha   90.00
_cell.angle_beta   90.00
_cell.angle_gamma   90.00
#
_symmetry.space_group_name_H-M   'P 1'
#
loop_
_entity.id
_entity.type
_entity.pdbx_description
1 polymer ?
#
loop_
_entity_poly.entity_id
_entity_poly.type
_entity_poly.pdbx_seq_one_letter_code
_entity_poly.pdbx_strand_id
1 'polypeptide(L)'
;MSDCRPKSVRRRLTIAALVLLVLGGGLWWSTRPRIDPRLVGTWNGRTAGEPHLVSRYQFGGDGRLTTVVPVGSTDAFVFRFGWCVRSGQLVLEHHPDSPWYAKVVSRVTDIGNQLLGRQMSSQPLVYDVLNFSPDRVRLRDQNGGFLTLEQDSGQSVPEVVFFTASN
;
A
#
# COMPACT_ATOMS: atom_id res chain seq x y z
N MET A 1 45.22 -36.83 -32.97
CA MET A 1 43.78 -36.81 -32.61
C MET A 1 43.49 -35.41 -32.09
N SER A 2 43.00 -34.53 -32.96
CA SER A 2 42.73 -33.12 -32.62
C SER A 2 41.23 -32.96 -32.45
N ASP A 3 40.79 -32.81 -31.20
CA ASP A 3 39.40 -32.62 -30.82
C ASP A 3 38.86 -31.29 -31.36
N CYS A 4 38.07 -31.36 -32.43
CA CYS A 4 37.19 -30.27 -32.86
C CYS A 4 36.04 -30.11 -31.86
N ARG A 5 36.27 -29.39 -30.75
CA ARG A 5 35.14 -28.99 -29.88
C ARG A 5 34.17 -28.12 -30.68
N PRO A 6 32.88 -28.47 -30.76
CA PRO A 6 31.93 -27.81 -31.65
C PRO A 6 31.64 -26.37 -31.20
N LYS A 7 32.03 -25.40 -32.05
CA LYS A 7 31.71 -23.96 -31.96
C LYS A 7 30.21 -23.68 -31.70
N SER A 8 29.32 -24.63 -32.01
CA SER A 8 27.87 -24.49 -31.89
C SER A 8 27.35 -24.49 -30.45
N VAL A 9 28.02 -25.19 -29.52
CA VAL A 9 27.56 -25.33 -28.13
C VAL A 9 27.72 -24.02 -27.36
N ARG A 10 28.85 -23.31 -27.55
CA ARG A 10 29.07 -21.99 -26.94
C ARG A 10 28.02 -20.98 -27.38
N ARG A 11 27.67 -20.97 -28.68
CA ARG A 11 26.68 -20.04 -29.25
C ARG A 11 25.27 -20.29 -28.68
N ARG A 12 24.88 -21.55 -28.47
CA ARG A 12 23.58 -21.91 -27.86
C ARG A 12 23.48 -21.49 -26.39
N LEU A 13 24.57 -21.62 -25.64
CA LEU A 13 24.64 -21.20 -24.23
C LEU A 13 24.50 -19.68 -24.08
N THR A 14 25.14 -18.89 -24.96
CA THR A 14 25.01 -17.43 -24.94
C THR A 14 23.58 -16.98 -25.25
N ILE A 15 22.92 -17.63 -26.22
CA ILE A 15 21.53 -17.33 -26.57
C ILE A 15 20.60 -17.68 -25.41
N ALA A 16 20.77 -18.84 -24.78
CA ALA A 16 19.97 -19.24 -23.62
C ALA A 16 20.12 -18.27 -22.44
N ALA A 17 21.34 -17.81 -22.16
CA ALA A 17 21.59 -16.81 -21.12
C ALA A 17 20.94 -15.44 -21.43
N LEU A 18 20.99 -15.00 -22.69
CA LEU A 18 20.32 -13.78 -23.15
C LEU A 18 18.80 -13.88 -23.01
N VAL A 19 18.20 -15.02 -23.39
CA VAL A 19 16.76 -15.25 -23.23
C VAL A 19 16.37 -15.25 -21.76
N LEU A 20 17.15 -15.90 -20.88
CA LEU A 20 16.90 -15.87 -19.44
C LEU A 20 17.04 -14.47 -18.83
N LEU A 21 17.98 -13.66 -19.31
CA LEU A 21 18.12 -12.25 -18.90
C LEU A 21 16.94 -11.40 -19.34
N VAL A 22 16.45 -11.59 -20.57
CA VAL A 22 15.29 -10.84 -21.09
C VAL A 22 14.01 -11.27 -20.37
N LEU A 23 13.81 -12.57 -20.15
CA LEU A 23 12.64 -13.08 -19.42
C LEU A 23 12.69 -12.70 -17.93
N GLY A 24 13.85 -12.85 -17.28
CA GLY A 24 14.05 -12.47 -15.89
C GLY A 24 13.94 -10.96 -15.67
N GLY A 25 14.50 -10.16 -16.58
CA GLY A 25 14.34 -8.72 -16.59
C GLY A 25 12.88 -8.31 -16.80
N GLY A 26 12.20 -8.88 -17.80
CA GLY A 26 10.79 -8.62 -18.06
C GLY A 26 9.89 -8.97 -16.88
N LEU A 27 10.14 -10.11 -16.20
CA LEU A 27 9.42 -10.50 -14.98
C LEU A 27 9.69 -9.54 -13.82
N TRP A 28 10.92 -9.09 -13.65
CA TRP A 28 11.29 -8.15 -12.59
C TRP A 28 10.58 -6.81 -12.77
N TRP A 29 10.49 -6.33 -14.01
CA TRP A 29 9.81 -5.08 -14.33
C TRP A 29 8.29 -5.18 -14.21
N SER A 30 7.70 -6.34 -14.53
CA SER A 30 6.26 -6.54 -14.40
C SER A 30 5.79 -6.69 -12.95
N THR A 31 6.65 -7.16 -12.06
CA THR A 31 6.34 -7.39 -10.64
C THR A 31 6.64 -6.21 -9.72
N ARG A 32 7.34 -5.18 -10.21
CA ARG A 32 7.64 -3.99 -9.40
C ARG A 32 6.35 -3.22 -9.07
N PRO A 33 6.13 -2.82 -7.80
CA PRO A 33 4.99 -1.98 -7.45
C PRO A 33 4.99 -0.71 -8.29
N ARG A 34 3.93 -0.47 -9.05
CA ARG A 34 3.77 0.76 -9.83
C ARG A 34 3.35 1.87 -8.88
N ILE A 35 4.33 2.67 -8.46
CA ILE A 35 4.13 3.85 -7.62
C ILE A 35 3.73 5.01 -8.52
N ASP A 36 2.60 5.66 -8.25
CA ASP A 36 2.24 6.92 -8.89
C ASP A 36 2.89 8.07 -8.10
N PRO A 37 3.87 8.80 -8.67
CA PRO A 37 4.59 9.85 -7.94
C PRO A 37 3.67 10.97 -7.46
N ARG A 38 2.50 11.14 -8.07
CA ARG A 38 1.55 12.19 -7.69
C ARG A 38 0.86 11.91 -6.34
N LEU A 39 0.73 10.63 -5.96
CA LEU A 39 0.19 10.25 -4.64
C LEU A 39 1.21 10.35 -3.53
N VAL A 40 2.51 10.43 -3.84
CA VAL A 40 3.58 10.47 -2.84
C VAL A 40 3.49 11.77 -2.04
N GLY A 41 3.41 11.65 -0.71
CA GLY A 41 3.26 12.78 0.20
C GLY A 41 2.34 12.49 1.37
N THR A 42 1.99 13.55 2.11
CA THR A 42 1.08 13.48 3.26
C THR A 42 -0.28 14.07 2.89
N TRP A 43 -1.32 13.33 3.23
CA TRP A 43 -2.70 13.62 2.89
C TRP A 43 -3.59 13.50 4.12
N ASN A 44 -4.61 14.34 4.20
CA ASN A 44 -5.69 14.24 5.17
C ASN A 44 -6.88 13.59 4.49
N GLY A 45 -7.26 12.41 4.95
CA GLY A 45 -8.38 11.65 4.43
C GLY A 45 -9.65 11.83 5.24
N ARG A 46 -10.78 11.97 4.53
CA ARG A 46 -12.13 12.00 5.11
C ARG A 46 -13.03 11.00 4.40
N THR A 47 -13.77 10.22 5.18
CA THR A 47 -14.75 9.25 4.67
C THR A 47 -16.14 9.86 4.67
N ALA A 48 -16.94 9.60 3.63
CA ALA A 48 -18.24 10.24 3.41
C ALA A 48 -19.35 9.96 4.45
N GLY A 49 -19.09 9.15 5.49
CA GLY A 49 -20.00 8.95 6.63
C GLY A 49 -19.49 9.50 7.96
N GLU A 50 -18.23 9.91 8.03
CA GLU A 50 -17.54 10.29 9.27
C GLU A 50 -16.68 11.54 9.06
N PRO A 51 -17.27 12.70 8.70
CA PRO A 51 -16.54 13.89 8.27
C PRO A 51 -15.66 14.51 9.36
N HIS A 52 -15.90 14.16 10.62
CA HIS A 52 -15.13 14.61 11.78
C HIS A 52 -13.89 13.74 12.06
N LEU A 53 -13.82 12.54 11.50
CA LEU A 53 -12.65 11.67 11.61
C LEU A 53 -11.72 11.95 10.42
N VAL A 54 -10.78 12.88 10.65
CA VAL A 54 -9.69 13.14 9.71
C VAL A 54 -8.55 12.19 10.03
N SER A 55 -8.27 11.27 9.10
CA SER A 55 -7.12 10.36 9.22
C SER A 55 -5.97 10.90 8.39
N ARG A 56 -4.74 10.85 8.90
CA ARG A 56 -3.55 11.28 8.14
C ARG A 56 -2.95 10.08 7.41
N TYR A 57 -2.70 10.21 6.10
CA TYR A 57 -2.13 9.19 5.22
C TYR A 57 -0.80 9.69 4.66
N GLN A 58 0.27 8.92 4.85
CA GLN A 58 1.60 9.23 4.34
C GLN A 58 2.04 8.16 3.35
N PHE A 59 2.02 8.51 2.05
CA PHE A 59 2.41 7.65 0.95
C PHE A 59 3.90 7.87 0.63
N GLY A 60 4.73 6.87 0.92
CA GLY A 60 6.14 6.84 0.56
C GLY A 60 6.37 6.41 -0.88
N GLY A 61 7.38 6.99 -1.54
CA GLY A 61 7.81 6.59 -2.88
C GLY A 61 8.42 5.19 -2.97
N ASP A 62 8.62 4.53 -1.83
CA ASP A 62 9.04 3.14 -1.68
C ASP A 62 7.86 2.14 -1.70
N GLY A 63 6.62 2.64 -1.82
CA GLY A 63 5.41 1.81 -1.78
C GLY A 63 4.92 1.51 -0.37
N ARG A 64 5.39 2.22 0.65
CA ARG A 64 4.85 2.12 2.02
C ARG A 64 3.86 3.23 2.31
N LEU A 65 2.75 2.88 2.96
CA LEU A 65 1.72 3.79 3.43
C LEU A 65 1.63 3.66 4.95
N THR A 66 1.69 4.80 5.64
CA THR A 66 1.32 4.88 7.06
C THR A 66 0.04 5.69 7.18
N THR A 67 -0.93 5.19 7.95
CA THR A 67 -2.15 5.95 8.26
C THR A 67 -2.39 6.00 9.76
N VAL A 68 -2.85 7.15 10.24
CA VAL A 68 -3.19 7.39 11.64
C VAL A 68 -4.68 7.68 11.72
N VAL A 69 -5.39 6.81 12.43
CA VAL A 69 -6.84 6.93 12.65
C VAL A 69 -7.05 7.33 14.12
N PRO A 70 -7.54 8.54 14.40
CA PRO A 70 -7.82 8.96 15.77
C PRO A 70 -9.00 8.18 16.34
N VAL A 71 -8.89 7.76 17.61
CA VAL A 71 -9.94 7.08 18.37
C VAL A 71 -10.17 7.86 19.66
N GLY A 72 -11.08 8.83 19.60
CA GLY A 72 -11.30 9.79 20.69
C GLY A 72 -10.29 10.95 20.68
N SER A 73 -10.14 11.63 21.81
CA SER A 73 -9.31 12.84 21.92
C SER A 73 -7.83 12.58 22.19
N THR A 74 -7.46 11.39 22.68
CA THR A 74 -6.09 11.07 23.12
C THR A 74 -5.49 9.83 22.46
N ASP A 75 -6.31 8.91 21.96
CA ASP A 75 -5.80 7.65 21.39
C ASP A 75 -5.84 7.69 19.86
N ALA A 76 -4.89 7.00 19.22
CA ALA A 76 -4.85 6.83 17.79
C ALA A 76 -4.31 5.45 17.42
N PHE A 77 -4.89 4.85 16.39
CA PHE A 77 -4.35 3.63 15.78
C PHE A 77 -3.46 3.99 14.60
N VAL A 78 -2.26 3.42 14.58
CA VAL A 78 -1.32 3.55 13.47
C VAL A 78 -1.33 2.26 12.66
N PHE A 79 -1.76 2.36 11.41
CA PHE A 79 -1.76 1.25 10.46
C PHE A 79 -0.67 1.46 9.41
N ARG A 80 -0.04 0.35 9.01
CA ARG A 80 0.97 0.33 7.95
C ARG A 80 0.54 -0.62 6.84
N PHE A 81 0.65 -0.15 5.62
CA PHE A 81 0.28 -0.86 4.41
C PHE A 81 1.40 -0.77 3.37
N GLY A 82 1.50 -1.77 2.50
CA GLY A 82 2.05 -1.56 1.16
C GLY A 82 1.00 -0.87 0.29
N TRP A 83 1.42 -0.05 -0.66
CA TRP A 83 0.51 0.56 -1.62
C TRP A 83 1.09 0.56 -3.03
N CYS A 84 0.20 0.49 -4.02
CA CYS A 84 0.55 0.70 -5.42
C CYS A 84 -0.69 1.09 -6.23
N VAL A 85 -0.47 1.61 -7.44
CA VAL A 85 -1.52 1.89 -8.42
C VAL A 85 -1.50 0.85 -9.53
N ARG A 86 -2.59 0.10 -9.69
CA ARG A 86 -2.75 -0.91 -10.75
C ARG A 86 -4.01 -0.60 -11.55
N SER A 87 -3.87 -0.39 -12.86
CA SER A 87 -5.00 -0.18 -13.77
C SER A 87 -5.98 0.93 -13.34
N GLY A 88 -5.46 2.03 -12.78
CA GLY A 88 -6.29 3.15 -12.29
C GLY A 88 -6.90 2.94 -10.91
N GLN A 89 -6.57 1.83 -10.24
CA GLN A 89 -7.00 1.52 -8.87
C GLN A 89 -5.84 1.68 -7.90
N LEU A 90 -6.10 2.29 -6.75
CA LEU A 90 -5.20 2.29 -5.61
C LEU A 90 -5.43 0.99 -4.82
N VAL A 91 -4.38 0.21 -4.64
CA VAL A 91 -4.42 -1.04 -3.86
C VAL A 91 -3.57 -0.85 -2.61
N LEU A 92 -4.17 -1.07 -1.45
CA LEU A 92 -3.50 -1.10 -0.16
C LEU A 92 -3.42 -2.55 0.33
N GLU A 93 -2.20 -3.05 0.43
CA GLU A 93 -1.91 -4.41 0.88
C GLU A 93 -1.45 -4.34 2.34
N HIS A 94 -1.92 -5.22 3.21
CA HIS A 94 -1.38 -5.29 4.57
C HIS A 94 0.08 -5.75 4.50
N HIS A 95 1.01 -4.94 5.00
CA HIS A 95 2.42 -5.32 4.98
C HIS A 95 2.67 -6.38 6.07
N PRO A 96 3.17 -7.57 5.74
CA PRO A 96 3.36 -8.67 6.69
C PRO A 96 4.62 -8.53 7.56
N ASP A 97 5.36 -7.42 7.43
CA ASP A 97 6.70 -7.21 8.05
C ASP A 97 6.67 -7.18 9.59
N SER A 98 5.51 -7.41 10.19
CA SER A 98 5.36 -7.61 11.60
C SER A 98 4.44 -8.80 11.90
N PRO A 99 4.99 -9.91 12.42
CA PRO A 99 4.22 -11.02 12.99
C PRO A 99 3.30 -10.56 14.13
N TRP A 100 3.67 -9.48 14.84
CA TRP A 100 2.82 -8.88 15.87
C TRP A 100 1.59 -8.20 15.23
N TYR A 101 1.77 -7.56 14.08
CA TYR A 101 0.70 -6.84 13.37
C TYR A 101 -0.33 -7.80 12.81
N ALA A 102 0.07 -8.94 12.23
CA ALA A 102 -0.87 -9.98 11.81
C ALA A 102 -1.74 -10.48 12.97
N LYS A 103 -1.13 -10.64 14.16
CA LYS A 103 -1.83 -11.12 15.37
C LYS A 103 -2.71 -10.03 16.02
N VAL A 104 -2.29 -8.77 15.98
CA VAL A 104 -3.09 -7.64 16.48
C VAL A 104 -4.22 -7.33 15.53
N VAL A 105 -3.99 -7.28 14.22
CA VAL A 105 -5.04 -7.12 13.21
C VAL A 105 -6.01 -8.28 13.29
N SER A 106 -5.58 -9.54 13.41
CA SER A 106 -6.53 -10.64 13.58
C SER A 106 -7.37 -10.46 14.85
N ARG A 107 -6.77 -10.07 15.97
CA ARG A 107 -7.48 -9.89 17.24
C ARG A 107 -8.44 -8.69 17.20
N VAL A 108 -8.06 -7.59 16.57
CA VAL A 108 -8.91 -6.39 16.40
C VAL A 108 -10.05 -6.70 15.42
N THR A 109 -9.77 -7.42 14.34
CA THR A 109 -10.77 -7.93 13.39
C THR A 109 -11.73 -8.89 14.10
N ASP A 110 -11.25 -9.80 14.95
CA ASP A 110 -12.09 -10.73 15.70
C ASP A 110 -12.98 -10.03 16.72
N ILE A 111 -12.43 -9.08 17.48
CA ILE A 111 -13.20 -8.24 18.42
C ILE A 111 -14.21 -7.39 17.64
N GLY A 112 -13.80 -6.82 16.52
CA GLY A 112 -14.66 -6.06 15.63
C GLY A 112 -15.80 -6.91 15.05
N ASN A 113 -15.53 -8.16 14.67
CA ASN A 113 -16.52 -9.11 14.17
C ASN A 113 -17.53 -9.47 15.26
N GLN A 114 -17.06 -9.69 16.49
CA GLN A 114 -17.90 -9.98 17.64
C GLN A 114 -18.77 -8.78 18.04
N LEU A 115 -18.22 -7.56 18.00
CA LEU A 115 -18.92 -6.34 18.42
C LEU A 115 -19.87 -5.80 17.35
N LEU A 116 -19.49 -5.87 16.08
CA LEU A 116 -20.29 -5.30 14.98
C LEU A 116 -21.17 -6.34 14.29
N GLY A 117 -21.07 -7.62 14.64
CA GLY A 117 -21.84 -8.72 14.04
C GLY A 117 -21.59 -8.91 12.53
N ARG A 118 -20.51 -8.34 12.00
CA ARG A 118 -20.14 -8.37 10.57
C ARG A 118 -18.67 -8.68 10.39
N GLN A 119 -18.34 -9.45 9.38
CA GLN A 119 -16.97 -9.87 9.09
C GLN A 119 -16.15 -8.72 8.49
N MET A 120 -15.20 -8.19 9.25
CA MET A 120 -14.11 -7.34 8.81
C MET A 120 -13.17 -8.19 7.94
N SER A 121 -12.90 -7.71 6.74
CA SER A 121 -12.08 -8.42 5.75
C SER A 121 -10.60 -8.11 5.95
N SER A 122 -9.76 -9.13 5.89
CA SER A 122 -8.29 -9.02 5.82
C SER A 122 -7.78 -8.87 4.39
N GLN A 123 -8.69 -8.77 3.41
CA GLN A 123 -8.33 -8.59 2.01
C GLN A 123 -7.69 -7.22 1.76
N PRO A 124 -6.88 -7.10 0.70
CA PRO A 124 -6.37 -5.80 0.27
C PRO A 124 -7.50 -4.79 0.08
N LEU A 125 -7.32 -3.58 0.57
CA LEU A 125 -8.27 -2.51 0.33
C LEU A 125 -8.03 -1.97 -1.07
N VAL A 126 -9.05 -2.05 -1.93
CA VAL A 126 -8.97 -1.58 -3.32
C VAL A 126 -9.91 -0.39 -3.49
N TYR A 127 -9.36 0.69 -4.06
CA TYR A 127 -10.08 1.91 -4.35
C TYR A 127 -9.97 2.27 -5.82
N ASP A 128 -11.10 2.61 -6.44
CA ASP A 128 -11.12 3.25 -7.75
C ASP A 128 -10.72 4.72 -7.60
N VAL A 129 -9.74 5.16 -8.40
CA VAL A 129 -9.34 6.58 -8.44
C VAL A 129 -10.29 7.32 -9.37
N LEU A 130 -11.22 8.09 -8.78
CA LEU A 130 -12.27 8.79 -9.52
C LEU A 130 -11.78 10.12 -10.09
N ASN A 131 -11.06 10.89 -9.27
CA ASN A 131 -10.50 12.16 -9.67
C ASN A 131 -9.16 12.37 -8.97
N PHE A 132 -8.21 12.95 -9.70
CA PHE A 132 -6.87 13.19 -9.23
C PHE A 132 -6.46 14.63 -9.57
N SER A 133 -6.20 15.43 -8.55
CA SER A 133 -5.56 16.74 -8.66
C SER A 133 -4.42 16.88 -7.64
N PRO A 134 -3.51 17.86 -7.78
CA PRO A 134 -2.37 18.03 -6.87
C PRO A 134 -2.78 18.30 -5.41
N ASP A 135 -3.98 18.83 -5.20
CA ASP A 135 -4.55 19.22 -3.91
C ASP A 135 -5.56 18.22 -3.36
N ARG A 136 -6.14 17.37 -4.23
CA ARG A 136 -7.24 16.48 -3.85
C ARG A 136 -7.27 15.19 -4.68
N VAL A 137 -7.49 14.08 -4.00
CA VAL A 137 -7.77 12.78 -4.63
C VAL A 137 -9.10 12.27 -4.12
N ARG A 138 -9.98 11.89 -5.04
CA ARG A 138 -11.26 11.24 -4.71
C ARG A 138 -11.18 9.77 -5.08
N LEU A 139 -11.39 8.95 -4.06
CA LEU A 139 -11.33 7.50 -4.13
C LEU A 139 -12.72 6.94 -3.82
N ARG A 140 -13.04 5.80 -4.44
CA ARG A 140 -14.25 5.03 -4.13
C ARG A 140 -13.86 3.60 -3.79
N ASP A 141 -14.36 3.11 -2.67
CA ASP A 141 -14.17 1.71 -2.29
C ASP A 141 -15.12 0.78 -3.07
N GLN A 142 -14.89 -0.52 -2.94
CA GLN A 142 -15.70 -1.55 -3.60
C GLN A 142 -17.17 -1.60 -3.13
N ASN A 143 -17.47 -1.07 -1.94
CA ASN A 143 -18.82 -0.98 -1.37
C ASN A 143 -19.55 0.32 -1.77
N GLY A 144 -18.91 1.18 -2.57
CA GLY A 144 -19.46 2.47 -2.98
C GLY A 144 -19.24 3.61 -1.99
N GLY A 145 -18.49 3.37 -0.91
CA GLY A 145 -18.02 4.40 0.01
C GLY A 145 -16.99 5.31 -0.66
N PHE A 146 -16.91 6.56 -0.20
CA PHE A 146 -15.96 7.54 -0.74
C PHE A 146 -14.94 7.93 0.31
N LEU A 147 -13.67 7.97 -0.11
CA LEU A 147 -12.55 8.53 0.62
C LEU A 147 -12.03 9.72 -0.16
N THR A 148 -12.01 10.90 0.46
CA THR A 148 -11.41 12.09 -0.13
C THR A 148 -10.12 12.38 0.61
N LEU A 149 -9.01 12.37 -0.11
CA LEU A 149 -7.69 12.77 0.36
C LEU A 149 -7.45 14.21 -0.06
N GLU A 150 -7.07 15.07 0.88
CA GLU A 150 -6.69 16.45 0.64
C GLU A 150 -5.23 16.64 1.03
N GLN A 151 -4.44 17.30 0.19
CA GLN A 151 -3.02 17.48 0.44
C GLN A 151 -2.82 18.22 1.76
N ASP A 152 -1.98 17.68 2.65
CA ASP A 152 -1.65 18.36 3.90
C ASP A 152 -0.77 19.57 3.57
N SER A 153 -1.38 20.75 3.54
CA SER A 153 -0.73 22.03 3.23
C SER A 153 0.02 22.63 4.43
N GLY A 154 0.19 21.87 5.52
CA GLY A 154 0.83 22.35 6.75
C GLY A 154 -0.14 23.05 7.70
N GLN A 155 -1.45 22.95 7.48
CA GLN A 155 -2.42 23.25 8.54
C GLN A 155 -2.35 22.13 9.57
N SER A 156 -1.79 22.47 10.72
CA SER A 156 -1.57 21.64 11.91
C SER A 156 -2.75 20.73 12.23
N VAL A 157 -2.69 19.47 11.79
CA VAL A 157 -3.30 18.37 12.54
C VAL A 157 -2.55 18.29 13.86
N PRO A 158 -3.22 18.25 15.03
CA PRO A 158 -2.55 18.17 16.32
C PRO A 158 -1.55 17.02 16.27
N GLU A 159 -0.33 17.33 16.70
CA GLU A 159 0.78 16.38 16.78
C GLU A 159 0.36 15.24 17.71
N VAL A 160 -0.04 14.11 17.12
CA VAL A 160 -0.31 12.89 17.88
C VAL A 160 1.05 12.39 18.36
N VAL A 161 1.33 12.62 19.65
CA VAL A 161 2.54 12.17 20.32
C VAL A 161 2.59 10.65 20.24
N PHE A 162 3.57 10.14 19.50
CA PHE A 162 3.82 8.70 19.38
C PHE A 162 4.36 8.16 20.71
N PHE A 163 3.55 7.41 21.44
CA PHE A 163 4.10 6.52 22.47
C PHE A 163 4.65 5.28 21.77
N THR A 164 5.96 5.27 21.55
CA THR A 164 6.67 4.01 21.31
C THR A 164 6.65 3.25 22.63
N ALA A 165 5.92 2.14 22.70
CA ALA A 165 6.10 1.17 23.77
C ALA A 165 7.51 0.59 23.63
N SER A 166 8.44 1.12 24.41
CA SER A 166 9.78 0.54 24.60
C SER A 166 9.63 -0.75 25.43
N ASN A 167 10.04 -1.86 24.81
CA ASN A 167 10.29 -3.23 25.30
C ASN A 167 9.80 -3.62 26.70
#